data_AF-A0A317ZIU0-F1
#
_entry.id   AF-A0A317ZIU0-F1
#
_cell.length_a   1.000
_cell.length_b   1.000
_cell.length_c   1.000
_cell.angle_alpha   90.00
_cell.angle_beta   90.00
_cell.angle_gamma   90.00
#
_symmetry.space_group_name_H-M   'P 1'
#
loop_
_entity.id
_entity.type
_entity.pdbx_description
1 polymer ?
#
loop_
_entity_poly.entity_id
_entity_poly.type
_entity_poly.pdbx_seq_one_letter_code
_entity_poly.pdbx_strand_id
1 'polypeptide(L)'
;MRAGNNRIMVYFTGFLMGLILVSLIMSRRAARDQAKVDPWLEHNAAMLDAGAEPLPKKVPGSIQKGLIIDYGELPAEGEPVHRVWLLRFEGSYPNVRIVEDIASGELRYMAADQIKLRLAKDVDVTELKPMLDELGLRLRMFNRKEKIAVLGVLHTGISAVPDTIQAIEPWSDLIERVEPDWILFKGE
;
A
#
# COMPACT_ATOMS: atom_id res chain seq x y z
N MET A 1 60.49 -26.21 23.90
CA MET A 1 59.47 -25.61 23.00
C MET A 1 58.20 -26.46 22.99
N ARG A 2 57.21 -26.23 23.87
CA ARG A 2 55.91 -26.96 23.84
C ARG A 2 54.68 -26.19 24.38
N ALA A 3 54.83 -24.94 24.81
CA ALA A 3 53.73 -24.18 25.43
C ALA A 3 52.93 -23.28 24.44
N GLY A 4 53.51 -22.88 23.32
CA GLY A 4 52.85 -22.01 22.34
C GLY A 4 51.79 -22.71 21.48
N ASN A 5 52.06 -23.96 21.07
CA ASN A 5 51.18 -24.71 20.17
C ASN A 5 49.83 -25.06 20.81
N ASN A 6 49.84 -25.34 22.12
CA ASN A 6 48.64 -25.74 22.85
C ASN A 6 47.64 -24.58 23.02
N ARG A 7 48.15 -23.34 23.22
CA ARG A 7 47.31 -22.15 23.34
C ARG A 7 46.64 -21.81 22.01
N ILE A 8 47.39 -21.89 20.90
CA ILE A 8 46.87 -21.66 19.55
C ILE A 8 45.78 -22.69 19.21
N MET A 9 45.99 -23.97 19.56
CA MET A 9 45.01 -25.03 19.32
C MET A 9 43.70 -24.83 20.11
N VAL A 10 43.79 -24.37 21.36
CA VAL A 10 42.61 -24.04 22.19
C VAL A 10 41.83 -22.86 21.59
N TYR A 11 42.50 -21.80 21.15
CA TYR A 11 41.84 -20.67 20.49
C TYR A 11 41.17 -21.08 19.18
N PHE A 12 41.83 -21.88 18.35
CA PHE A 12 41.25 -22.40 17.11
C PHE A 12 40.02 -23.27 17.37
N THR A 13 40.09 -24.14 18.37
CA THR A 13 38.96 -25.03 18.71
C THR A 13 37.77 -24.24 19.25
N GLY A 14 38.01 -23.25 20.11
CA GLY A 14 36.96 -22.36 20.62
C GLY A 14 36.33 -21.52 19.50
N PHE A 15 37.14 -21.02 18.57
CA PHE A 15 36.66 -20.27 17.41
C PHE A 15 35.80 -21.13 16.48
N LEU A 16 36.23 -22.36 16.18
CA LEU A 16 35.48 -23.27 15.32
C LEU A 16 34.13 -23.66 15.95
N MET A 17 34.12 -23.95 17.26
CA MET A 17 32.89 -24.20 18.01
C MET A 17 31.95 -22.99 18.01
N GLY A 18 32.50 -21.78 18.15
CA GLY A 18 31.72 -20.54 18.05
C GLY A 18 31.06 -20.36 16.67
N LEU A 19 31.81 -20.59 15.59
CA LEU A 19 31.28 -20.52 14.23
C LEU A 19 30.17 -21.54 13.97
N ILE A 20 30.35 -22.78 14.43
CA ILE A 20 29.34 -23.84 14.30
C ILE A 20 28.07 -23.47 15.07
N LEU A 21 28.20 -22.96 16.30
CA LEU A 21 27.06 -22.54 17.11
C LEU A 21 26.27 -21.40 16.44
N VAL A 22 26.97 -20.38 15.94
CA VAL A 22 26.35 -19.25 15.22
C VAL A 22 25.66 -19.74 13.95
N SER A 23 26.32 -20.62 13.18
CA SER A 23 25.74 -21.21 11.97
C SER A 23 24.44 -21.98 12.26
N LEU A 24 24.41 -22.78 13.34
CA LEU A 24 23.21 -23.51 13.76
C LEU A 24 22.09 -22.57 14.22
N ILE A 25 22.41 -21.48 14.93
CA ILE A 25 21.43 -20.47 15.35
C ILE A 25 20.85 -19.75 14.12
N MET A 26 21.69 -19.34 13.16
CA MET A 26 21.23 -18.69 11.94
C MET A 26 20.41 -19.64 11.06
N SER A 27 20.83 -20.90 10.92
CA SER A 27 20.08 -21.91 10.15
C SER A 27 18.74 -22.22 10.79
N ARG A 28 18.66 -22.35 12.13
CA ARG A 28 17.38 -22.51 12.84
C ARG A 28 16.46 -21.29 12.69
N ARG A 29 17.03 -20.09 12.71
CA ARG A 29 16.25 -18.85 12.50
C ARG A 29 15.71 -18.78 11.08
N ALA A 30 16.55 -19.04 10.07
CA ALA A 30 16.13 -19.10 8.67
C ALA A 30 15.09 -20.18 8.41
N ALA A 31 15.24 -21.37 9.02
CA ALA A 31 14.25 -22.45 8.91
C ALA A 31 12.92 -22.09 9.60
N ARG A 32 12.95 -21.38 10.74
CA ARG A 32 11.74 -20.85 11.39
C ARG A 32 11.06 -19.76 10.56
N ASP A 33 11.83 -18.92 9.89
CA ASP A 33 11.30 -17.87 9.02
C ASP A 33 10.71 -18.47 7.73
N GLN A 34 11.25 -19.58 7.22
CA GLN A 34 10.71 -20.32 6.06
C GLN A 34 9.52 -21.22 6.41
N ALA A 35 9.45 -21.75 7.63
CA ALA A 35 8.37 -22.65 8.09
C ALA A 35 7.15 -21.90 8.66
N LYS A 36 7.20 -20.58 8.79
CA LYS A 36 6.00 -19.78 9.00
C LYS A 36 5.21 -19.81 7.70
N VAL A 37 4.09 -20.54 7.71
CA VAL A 37 3.00 -20.32 6.74
C VAL A 37 2.75 -18.82 6.73
N ASP A 38 2.80 -18.21 5.55
CA ASP A 38 2.75 -16.77 5.45
C ASP A 38 1.40 -16.28 5.99
N PRO A 39 1.35 -15.54 7.12
CA PRO A 39 0.08 -15.14 7.73
C PRO A 39 -0.81 -14.36 6.76
N TRP A 40 -0.19 -13.74 5.75
CA TRP A 40 -0.81 -13.03 4.64
C TRP A 40 -1.63 -13.95 3.70
N LEU A 41 -1.16 -15.17 3.46
CA LEU A 41 -1.87 -16.17 2.64
C LEU A 41 -3.12 -16.68 3.37
N GLU A 42 -3.04 -16.90 4.69
CA GLU A 42 -4.18 -17.32 5.51
C GLU A 42 -5.25 -16.22 5.59
N HIS A 43 -4.85 -14.95 5.72
CA HIS A 43 -5.80 -13.84 5.75
C HIS A 43 -6.48 -13.59 4.40
N ASN A 44 -5.71 -13.63 3.30
CA ASN A 44 -6.29 -13.52 1.97
C ASN A 44 -7.25 -14.69 1.71
N ALA A 45 -6.91 -15.91 2.11
CA ALA A 45 -7.83 -17.06 2.03
C ALA A 45 -9.12 -16.82 2.83
N ALA A 46 -9.05 -16.25 4.03
CA ALA A 46 -10.24 -15.91 4.81
C ALA A 46 -11.13 -14.84 4.14
N MET A 47 -10.54 -13.87 3.43
CA MET A 47 -11.32 -12.89 2.64
C MET A 47 -11.95 -13.53 1.41
N LEU A 48 -11.26 -14.46 0.75
CA LEU A 48 -11.83 -15.24 -0.36
C LEU A 48 -13.00 -16.10 0.12
N ASP A 49 -12.85 -16.75 1.28
CA ASP A 49 -13.93 -17.52 1.92
C ASP A 49 -15.12 -16.63 2.34
N ALA A 50 -14.86 -15.35 2.63
CA ALA A 50 -15.89 -14.34 2.89
C ALA A 50 -16.54 -13.76 1.61
N GLY A 51 -16.15 -14.23 0.42
CA GLY A 51 -16.75 -13.85 -0.86
C GLY A 51 -15.94 -12.85 -1.69
N ALA A 52 -14.70 -12.52 -1.29
CA ALA A 52 -13.83 -11.70 -2.13
C ALA A 52 -13.35 -12.47 -3.37
N GLU A 53 -13.18 -11.79 -4.49
CA GLU A 53 -12.49 -12.40 -5.63
C GLU A 53 -10.96 -12.36 -5.46
N PRO A 54 -10.24 -13.38 -5.97
CA PRO A 54 -8.79 -13.36 -5.97
C PRO A 54 -8.24 -12.23 -6.83
N LEU A 55 -7.08 -11.70 -6.42
CA LEU A 55 -6.37 -10.71 -7.22
C LEU A 55 -6.11 -11.23 -8.64
N PRO A 56 -6.36 -10.44 -9.68
CA PRO A 56 -6.10 -10.85 -11.06
C PRO A 56 -4.63 -11.23 -11.26
N LYS A 57 -4.36 -12.32 -11.98
CA LYS A 57 -2.99 -12.82 -12.23
C LYS A 57 -2.09 -11.83 -12.97
N LYS A 58 -2.69 -10.82 -13.64
CA LYS A 58 -2.00 -9.75 -14.36
C LYS A 58 -1.43 -8.66 -13.45
N VAL A 59 -1.76 -8.68 -12.16
CA VAL A 59 -1.28 -7.70 -11.17
C VAL A 59 0.23 -7.89 -10.95
N PRO A 60 1.03 -6.79 -10.89
CA PRO A 60 2.47 -6.84 -10.61
C PRO A 60 2.81 -7.66 -9.37
N GLY A 61 3.95 -8.35 -9.40
CA GLY A 61 4.36 -9.23 -8.30
C GLY A 61 4.59 -8.49 -6.97
N SER A 62 4.86 -7.18 -7.03
CA SER A 62 4.94 -6.31 -5.85
C SER A 62 3.58 -6.13 -5.16
N ILE A 63 2.49 -6.11 -5.94
CA ILE A 63 1.13 -5.88 -5.45
C ILE A 63 0.47 -7.18 -4.97
N GLN A 64 0.83 -8.32 -5.55
CA GLN A 64 0.36 -9.64 -5.09
C GLN A 64 0.73 -9.96 -3.62
N LYS A 65 1.71 -9.24 -3.06
CA LYS A 65 2.12 -9.35 -1.65
C LYS A 65 1.20 -8.59 -0.67
N GLY A 66 0.24 -7.82 -1.19
CA GLY A 66 -0.68 -7.05 -0.37
C GLY A 66 -1.74 -7.93 0.32
N LEU A 67 -2.15 -7.50 1.51
CA LEU A 67 -3.25 -8.09 2.25
C LEU A 67 -4.57 -7.51 1.74
N ILE A 68 -5.47 -8.35 1.23
CA ILE A 68 -6.84 -7.91 0.88
C ILE A 68 -7.54 -7.56 2.19
N ILE A 69 -7.94 -6.29 2.34
CA ILE A 69 -8.74 -5.82 3.48
C ILE A 69 -10.21 -5.65 3.12
N ASP A 70 -10.49 -5.41 1.84
CA ASP A 70 -11.85 -5.19 1.36
C ASP A 70 -11.94 -5.48 -0.15
N TYR A 71 -13.12 -5.88 -0.60
CA TYR A 71 -13.41 -6.18 -2.00
C TYR A 71 -14.88 -5.88 -2.31
N GLY A 72 -15.13 -5.36 -3.51
CA GLY A 72 -16.48 -5.11 -3.99
C GLY A 72 -16.50 -4.57 -5.41
N GLU A 73 -17.71 -4.47 -5.95
CA GLU A 73 -17.95 -3.96 -7.29
C GLU A 73 -18.60 -2.56 -7.21
N LEU A 74 -18.25 -1.68 -8.15
CA LEU A 74 -18.78 -0.33 -8.26
C LEU A 74 -19.39 -0.09 -9.65
N PRO A 75 -20.49 0.67 -9.76
CA PRO A 75 -21.32 1.15 -8.65
C PRO A 75 -22.02 -0.01 -7.90
N ALA A 76 -22.23 0.15 -6.60
CA ALA A 76 -22.88 -0.87 -5.78
C ALA A 76 -24.38 -1.04 -6.11
N GLU A 77 -25.00 0.04 -6.62
CA GLU A 77 -26.36 0.05 -7.14
C GLU A 77 -26.33 0.10 -8.67
N GLY A 78 -26.86 -0.93 -9.32
CA GLY A 78 -26.93 -1.03 -10.78
C GLY A 78 -26.02 -2.11 -11.37
N GLU A 79 -25.68 -1.97 -12.65
CA GLU A 79 -24.71 -2.85 -13.30
C GLU A 79 -23.28 -2.44 -12.89
N PRO A 80 -22.51 -3.35 -12.25
CA PRO A 80 -21.15 -3.05 -11.86
C PRO A 80 -20.30 -2.85 -13.11
N VAL A 81 -19.53 -1.76 -13.11
CA VAL A 81 -18.59 -1.41 -14.19
C VAL A 81 -17.15 -1.66 -13.76
N HIS A 82 -16.90 -1.65 -12.45
CA HIS A 82 -15.57 -1.77 -11.87
C HIS A 82 -15.54 -2.82 -10.76
N ARG A 83 -14.46 -3.61 -10.72
CA ARG A 83 -14.10 -4.41 -9.54
C ARG A 83 -13.01 -3.71 -8.78
N VAL A 84 -13.14 -3.68 -7.46
CA VAL A 84 -12.23 -2.93 -6.61
C VAL A 84 -11.72 -3.80 -5.50
N TRP A 85 -10.39 -3.82 -5.36
CA TRP A 85 -9.70 -4.44 -4.22
C TRP A 85 -9.01 -3.35 -3.42
N LEU A 86 -9.18 -3.39 -2.11
CA LEU A 86 -8.37 -2.62 -1.18
C LEU A 86 -7.33 -3.53 -0.58
N LEU A 87 -6.07 -3.16 -0.75
CA LEU A 87 -4.91 -3.87 -0.24
C LEU A 87 -4.23 -3.06 0.84
N ARG A 88 -3.75 -3.74 1.89
CA ARG A 88 -2.86 -3.18 2.89
C ARG A 88 -1.46 -3.75 2.73
N PHE A 89 -0.44 -2.89 2.84
CA PHE A 89 0.97 -3.27 2.86
C PHE A 89 1.62 -2.85 4.17
N GLU A 90 2.56 -3.65 4.66
CA GLU A 90 3.45 -3.22 5.74
C GLU A 90 4.59 -2.38 5.14
N GLY A 91 4.58 -1.06 5.39
CA GLY A 91 5.64 -0.15 4.94
C GLY A 91 5.14 1.22 4.48
N SER A 92 5.84 1.79 3.48
CA SER A 92 5.71 3.21 3.10
C SER A 92 4.39 3.59 2.42
N TYR A 93 3.66 2.63 1.84
CA TYR A 93 2.35 2.87 1.21
C TYR A 93 1.32 1.93 1.83
N PRO A 94 0.71 2.31 2.96
CA PRO A 94 0.00 1.35 3.79
C PRO A 94 -1.26 0.81 3.13
N ASN A 95 -1.94 1.58 2.26
CA ASN A 95 -3.17 1.12 1.62
C ASN A 95 -3.21 1.47 0.11
N VAL A 96 -3.40 0.47 -0.73
CA VAL A 96 -3.46 0.57 -2.19
C VAL A 96 -4.83 0.10 -2.66
N ARG A 97 -5.40 0.83 -3.61
CA ARG A 97 -6.64 0.49 -4.28
C ARG A 97 -6.34 0.04 -5.70
N ILE A 98 -6.86 -1.14 -6.05
CA ILE A 98 -6.84 -1.68 -7.40
C ILE A 98 -8.24 -1.55 -7.96
N VAL A 99 -8.34 -1.01 -9.16
CA VAL A 99 -9.61 -0.93 -9.90
C VAL A 99 -9.42 -1.65 -11.22
N GLU A 100 -10.24 -2.66 -11.45
CA GLU A 100 -10.38 -3.33 -12.75
C GLU A 100 -11.64 -2.83 -13.44
N ASP A 101 -11.51 -2.42 -14.68
CA ASP A 101 -12.65 -2.17 -15.55
C ASP A 101 -13.20 -3.51 -16.08
N ILE A 102 -14.48 -3.80 -15.82
CA ILE A 102 -15.09 -5.11 -16.13
C ILE A 102 -15.18 -5.34 -17.64
N ALA A 103 -15.39 -4.29 -18.44
CA ALA A 103 -15.57 -4.41 -19.88
C ALA A 103 -14.25 -4.68 -20.61
N SER A 104 -13.17 -4.04 -20.17
CA SER A 104 -11.85 -4.09 -20.82
C SER A 104 -10.83 -5.00 -20.11
N GLY A 105 -11.04 -5.30 -18.83
CA GLY A 105 -10.06 -5.95 -17.96
C GLY A 105 -8.81 -5.07 -17.70
N GLU A 106 -8.91 -3.76 -17.90
CA GLU A 106 -7.83 -2.81 -17.62
C GLU A 106 -7.68 -2.61 -16.10
N LEU A 107 -6.46 -2.80 -15.60
CA LEU A 107 -6.14 -2.62 -14.18
C LEU A 107 -5.46 -1.28 -13.94
N ARG A 108 -5.99 -0.53 -12.97
CA ARG A 108 -5.39 0.72 -12.51
C ARG A 108 -5.15 0.68 -11.00
N TYR A 109 -4.09 1.37 -10.59
CA TYR A 109 -3.58 1.33 -9.22
C TYR A 109 -3.48 2.75 -8.66
N MET A 110 -4.00 2.95 -7.47
CA MET A 110 -4.00 4.25 -6.80
C MET A 110 -3.87 4.08 -5.29
N ALA A 111 -3.53 5.16 -4.59
CA ALA A 111 -3.63 5.17 -3.14
C ALA A 111 -5.10 5.05 -2.70
N ALA A 112 -5.36 4.22 -1.69
CA ALA A 112 -6.73 4.03 -1.20
C ALA A 112 -7.20 5.16 -0.26
N ASP A 113 -6.25 5.90 0.32
CA ASP A 113 -6.49 6.79 1.45
C ASP A 113 -6.21 8.27 1.14
N GLN A 114 -5.90 8.60 -0.11
CA GLN A 114 -5.59 9.96 -0.53
C GLN A 114 -5.93 10.25 -1.99
N ILE A 115 -6.16 11.53 -2.26
CA ILE A 115 -6.42 12.10 -3.59
C ILE A 115 -5.48 13.25 -3.87
N LYS A 116 -5.28 13.55 -5.15
CA LYS A 116 -4.42 14.62 -5.64
C LYS A 116 -5.27 15.74 -6.23
N LEU A 117 -5.00 16.95 -5.78
CA LEU A 117 -5.58 18.18 -6.28
C LEU A 117 -4.50 19.01 -6.96
N ARG A 118 -4.83 19.60 -8.10
CA ARG A 118 -4.10 20.70 -8.70
C ARG A 118 -4.91 21.97 -8.50
N LEU A 119 -4.33 22.94 -7.80
CA LEU A 119 -4.99 24.22 -7.52
C LEU A 119 -4.98 25.11 -8.75
N ALA A 120 -6.02 25.94 -8.88
CA ALA A 120 -6.05 26.96 -9.91
C ALA A 120 -4.89 27.95 -9.77
N LYS A 121 -4.53 28.61 -10.88
CA LYS A 121 -3.30 29.41 -11.04
C LYS A 121 -3.07 30.42 -9.92
N ASP A 122 -4.13 31.10 -9.49
CA ASP A 122 -4.06 32.19 -8.52
C ASP A 122 -4.50 31.80 -7.10
N VAL A 123 -4.82 30.51 -6.87
CA VAL A 123 -5.29 30.01 -5.58
C VAL A 123 -4.12 29.61 -4.69
N ASP A 124 -4.13 30.06 -3.43
CA ASP A 124 -3.22 29.59 -2.38
C ASP A 124 -3.81 28.40 -1.62
N VAL A 125 -2.95 27.55 -1.04
CA VAL A 125 -3.40 26.39 -0.26
C VAL A 125 -4.20 26.79 0.97
N THR A 126 -4.00 28.00 1.50
CA THR A 126 -4.78 28.53 2.63
C THR A 126 -6.26 28.70 2.29
N GLU A 127 -6.59 28.91 1.01
CA GLU A 127 -7.97 29.05 0.52
C GLU A 127 -8.72 27.71 0.53
N LEU A 128 -8.02 26.58 0.60
CA LEU A 128 -8.63 25.27 0.79
C LEU A 128 -9.15 25.05 2.21
N LYS A 129 -8.73 25.86 3.18
CA LYS A 129 -9.05 25.65 4.60
C LYS A 129 -10.56 25.51 4.89
N PRO A 130 -11.46 26.36 4.35
CA PRO A 130 -12.89 26.22 4.60
C PRO A 130 -13.44 24.86 4.12
N MET A 131 -13.05 24.43 2.92
CA MET A 131 -13.41 23.12 2.38
C MET A 131 -12.89 21.97 3.25
N LEU A 132 -11.62 22.04 3.68
CA LEU A 132 -11.02 21.00 4.51
C LEU A 132 -11.69 20.88 5.87
N ASP A 133 -12.01 22.02 6.49
CA ASP A 133 -12.69 22.05 7.78
C ASP A 133 -14.14 21.54 7.66
N GLU A 134 -14.86 21.90 6.58
CA GLU A 134 -16.25 21.45 6.32
C GLU A 134 -16.35 19.95 6.03
N LEU A 135 -15.47 19.43 5.18
CA LEU A 135 -15.43 18.01 4.83
C LEU A 135 -14.70 17.15 5.88
N GLY A 136 -14.08 17.76 6.89
CA GLY A 136 -13.25 17.07 7.88
C GLY A 136 -11.99 16.42 7.28
N LEU A 137 -11.54 16.89 6.11
CA LEU A 137 -10.40 16.36 5.39
C LEU A 137 -9.07 16.93 5.91
N ARG A 138 -8.01 16.12 5.81
CA ARG A 138 -6.67 16.53 6.21
C ARG A 138 -5.78 16.75 4.99
N LEU A 139 -5.11 17.89 4.95
CA LEU A 139 -4.00 18.14 4.02
C LEU A 139 -2.78 17.32 4.47
N ARG A 140 -2.33 16.40 3.62
CA ARG A 140 -1.16 15.54 3.89
C ARG A 140 0.13 16.13 3.36
N MET A 141 0.07 16.67 2.15
CA MET A 141 1.24 17.22 1.46
C MET A 141 0.80 18.38 0.57
N PHE A 142 1.67 19.37 0.43
CA PHE A 142 1.48 20.46 -0.52
C PHE A 142 2.80 20.82 -1.20
N ASN A 143 2.79 20.86 -2.53
CA ASN A 143 3.89 21.37 -3.35
C ASN A 143 3.51 22.73 -3.93
N ARG A 144 4.07 23.80 -3.35
CA ARG A 144 3.82 25.17 -3.79
C ARG A 144 4.26 25.46 -5.22
N LYS A 145 5.32 24.81 -5.70
CA LYS A 145 5.87 25.05 -7.05
C LYS A 145 4.96 24.47 -8.12
N GLU A 146 4.44 23.28 -7.87
CA GLU A 146 3.57 22.56 -8.81
C GLU A 146 2.09 22.84 -8.57
N LYS A 147 1.75 23.60 -7.51
CA LYS A 147 0.38 23.87 -7.07
C LYS A 147 -0.41 22.57 -6.84
N ILE A 148 0.26 21.56 -6.30
CA ILE A 148 -0.35 20.25 -6.00
C ILE A 148 -0.61 20.13 -4.50
N ALA A 149 -1.83 19.80 -4.13
CA ALA A 149 -2.22 19.42 -2.77
C ALA A 149 -2.62 17.95 -2.73
N VAL A 150 -2.20 17.22 -1.70
CA VAL A 150 -2.61 15.83 -1.46
C VAL A 150 -3.47 15.82 -0.21
N LEU A 151 -4.70 15.34 -0.35
CA LEU A 151 -5.68 15.26 0.72
C LEU A 151 -5.92 13.82 1.11
N GLY A 152 -6.29 13.58 2.37
CA GLY A 152 -6.93 12.32 2.75
C GLY A 152 -8.30 12.14 2.10
N VAL A 153 -8.87 10.93 2.22
CA VAL A 153 -10.25 10.62 1.84
C VAL A 153 -11.21 10.73 3.04
N LEU A 154 -12.52 10.81 2.76
CA LEU A 154 -13.58 10.95 3.77
C LEU A 154 -13.74 9.72 4.69
N HIS A 155 -13.56 8.51 4.14
CA HIS A 155 -13.69 7.26 4.89
C HIS A 155 -12.76 6.19 4.30
N THR A 156 -12.69 5.00 4.90
CA THR A 156 -11.77 3.93 4.48
C THR A 156 -12.43 2.83 3.62
N GLY A 157 -13.62 3.11 3.08
CA GLY A 157 -14.40 2.13 2.32
C GLY A 157 -14.05 2.09 0.83
N ILE A 158 -14.65 1.13 0.11
CA ILE A 158 -14.41 0.92 -1.32
C ILE A 158 -14.77 2.13 -2.17
N SER A 159 -15.76 2.93 -1.77
CA SER A 159 -16.16 4.15 -2.48
C SER A 159 -15.42 5.42 -2.02
N ALA A 160 -14.45 5.32 -1.09
CA ALA A 160 -13.82 6.48 -0.46
C ALA A 160 -13.25 7.52 -1.43
N VAL A 161 -12.51 7.07 -2.45
CA VAL A 161 -11.93 7.95 -3.46
C VAL A 161 -13.01 8.64 -4.29
N PRO A 162 -13.92 7.93 -5.00
CA PRO A 162 -14.96 8.59 -5.79
C PRO A 162 -15.87 9.48 -4.94
N ASP A 163 -16.25 9.06 -3.73
CA ASP A 163 -17.11 9.85 -2.84
C ASP A 163 -16.41 11.15 -2.41
N THR A 164 -15.10 11.10 -2.13
CA THR A 164 -14.32 12.30 -1.80
C THR A 164 -14.19 13.24 -3.00
N ILE A 165 -13.98 12.70 -4.21
CA ILE A 165 -13.90 13.51 -5.43
C ILE A 165 -15.24 14.23 -5.68
N GLN A 166 -16.36 13.51 -5.54
CA GLN A 166 -17.70 14.08 -5.67
C GLN A 166 -17.97 15.14 -4.59
N ALA A 167 -17.59 14.88 -3.34
CA ALA A 167 -17.79 15.84 -2.25
C ALA A 167 -17.02 17.15 -2.44
N ILE A 168 -15.93 17.15 -3.21
CA ILE A 168 -15.10 18.34 -3.48
C ILE A 168 -15.66 19.16 -4.66
N GLU A 169 -16.57 18.61 -5.47
CA GLU A 169 -17.17 19.27 -6.63
C GLU A 169 -17.68 20.70 -6.35
N PRO A 170 -18.33 21.02 -5.21
CA PRO A 170 -18.78 22.38 -4.91
C PRO A 170 -17.65 23.43 -4.83
N TRP A 171 -16.39 23.00 -4.67
CA TRP A 171 -15.21 23.86 -4.62
C TRP A 171 -14.39 23.81 -5.91
N SER A 172 -15.00 23.40 -7.04
CA SER A 172 -14.34 23.34 -8.35
C SER A 172 -13.65 24.64 -8.76
N ASP A 173 -14.15 25.79 -8.31
CA ASP A 173 -13.56 27.10 -8.61
C ASP A 173 -12.14 27.27 -8.05
N LEU A 174 -11.81 26.54 -6.97
CA LEU A 174 -10.48 26.57 -6.36
C LEU A 174 -9.51 25.58 -7.03
N ILE A 175 -10.02 24.68 -7.87
CA ILE A 175 -9.33 23.46 -8.27
C ILE A 175 -9.31 23.36 -9.80
N GLU A 176 -8.10 23.32 -10.37
CA GLU A 176 -7.93 23.06 -11.80
C GLU A 176 -8.22 21.60 -12.15
N ARG A 177 -7.80 20.66 -11.29
CA ARG A 177 -7.97 19.22 -11.52
C ARG A 177 -7.99 18.45 -10.21
N VAL A 178 -8.95 17.51 -10.11
CA VAL A 178 -9.03 16.51 -9.05
C VAL A 178 -8.76 15.14 -9.68
N GLU A 179 -7.87 14.35 -9.09
CA GLU A 179 -7.65 12.98 -9.53
C GLU A 179 -7.26 12.04 -8.38
N PRO A 180 -7.51 10.73 -8.51
CA PRO A 180 -6.91 9.75 -7.61
C PRO A 180 -5.39 9.87 -7.62
N ASP A 181 -4.75 9.55 -6.49
CA ASP A 181 -3.29 9.50 -6.45
C ASP A 181 -2.79 8.20 -7.08
N TRP A 182 -2.58 8.25 -8.40
CA TRP A 182 -2.16 7.10 -9.20
C TRP A 182 -0.77 6.60 -8.79
N ILE A 183 -0.65 5.28 -8.64
CA ILE A 183 0.62 4.60 -8.39
C ILE A 183 1.18 4.13 -9.72
N LEU A 184 2.33 4.69 -10.09
CA LEU A 184 3.07 4.27 -11.28
C LEU A 184 4.20 3.32 -10.85
N PHE A 185 4.14 2.07 -11.31
CA PHE A 185 5.25 1.13 -11.13
C PHE A 185 6.37 1.50 -12.10
N LYS A 186 7.49 1.99 -11.58
CA LYS A 186 8.71 2.20 -12.37
C LYS A 186 9.51 0.91 -12.39
N GLY A 187 9.55 0.25 -13.55
CA GLY A 187 10.49 -0.84 -13.84
C GLY A 187 9.96 -2.25 -13.56
N GLU A 188 9.00 -2.69 -14.37
CA GLU A 188 8.95 -4.10 -14.79
C GLU A 188 9.55 -4.22 -16.20
#